data_AF-A0A4Z0QYE2-F1
#
_entry.id   AF-A0A4Z0QYE2-F1
#
_cell.length_a   1.000
_cell.length_b   1.000
_cell.length_c   1.000
_cell.angle_alpha   90.00
_cell.angle_beta   90.00
_cell.angle_gamma   90.00
#
_symmetry.space_group_name_H-M   'P 1'
#
loop_
_entity.id
_entity.type
_entity.pdbx_description
1 polymer ?
#
loop_
_entity_poly.entity_id
_entity_poly.type
_entity_poly.pdbx_seq_one_letter_code
_entity_poly.pdbx_strand_id
1 'polypeptide(L)'
;MILARVIGNVWSTRKEESLRGLKFLVVQPVTLSYAEDGSAKLTEFGNSLVAADQIGAGEDEIVMIASGSSARQGLADHSIPVDATIVGIIDKETFEA
;
A
#
# COMPACT_ATOMS: atom_id res chain seq x y z
N MET A 1 -5.24 2.69 -8.54
CA MET A 1 -4.97 2.05 -7.25
C MET A 1 -4.23 0.75 -7.50
N ILE A 2 -3.37 0.33 -6.59
CA ILE A 2 -2.45 -0.81 -6.75
C ILE A 2 -2.70 -1.78 -5.58
N LEU A 3 -2.77 -3.08 -5.85
CA LEU A 3 -2.74 -4.11 -4.81
C LEU A 3 -1.29 -4.30 -4.34
N ALA A 4 -1.08 -4.38 -3.04
CA ALA A 4 0.23 -4.64 -2.46
C ALA A 4 0.13 -5.45 -1.18
N ARG A 5 1.21 -6.12 -0.81
CA ARG A 5 1.38 -6.74 0.51
C ARG A 5 2.23 -5.85 1.40
N VAL A 6 1.87 -5.70 2.66
CA VAL A 6 2.72 -5.04 3.66
C VAL A 6 3.87 -5.99 4.02
N ILE A 7 5.11 -5.53 3.83
CA ILE A 7 6.32 -6.32 4.08
C ILE A 7 7.20 -5.73 5.20
N GLY A 8 6.73 -4.65 5.84
CA GLY A 8 7.42 -4.03 6.97
C GLY A 8 7.12 -2.55 7.14
N ASN A 9 7.97 -1.87 7.91
CA ASN A 9 7.79 -0.48 8.31
C ASN A 9 9.09 0.32 8.17
N VAL A 10 8.97 1.64 7.96
CA VAL A 10 10.12 2.54 7.91
C VAL A 10 9.94 3.72 8.88
N TRP A 11 11.01 4.07 9.59
CA TRP A 11 11.06 5.22 10.49
C TRP A 11 12.05 6.27 10.00
N SER A 12 11.59 7.52 9.93
CA SER A 12 12.45 8.67 9.69
C SER A 12 12.28 9.71 10.80
N THR A 13 13.32 9.90 11.62
CA THR A 13 13.32 10.90 12.69
C THR A 13 13.45 12.32 12.14
N ARG A 14 14.16 12.50 11.02
CA ARG A 14 14.33 13.78 10.32
C ARG A 14 13.58 13.74 8.99
N LYS A 15 12.39 14.31 8.97
CA LYS A 15 11.49 14.41 7.82
C LYS A 15 10.76 15.75 7.83
N GLU A 16 10.12 16.08 6.71
CA GLU A 16 9.27 17.26 6.59
C GLU A 16 8.19 17.26 7.69
N GLU A 17 7.84 18.45 8.20
CA GLU A 17 7.03 18.59 9.41
C GLU A 17 5.63 17.99 9.24
N SER A 18 5.02 18.17 8.06
CA SER A 18 3.68 17.65 7.74
C SER A 18 3.63 16.12 7.62
N LEU A 19 4.79 15.45 7.50
CA LEU A 19 4.89 13.98 7.53
C LEU A 19 4.91 13.41 8.95
N ARG A 20 4.95 14.25 9.99
CA ARG A 20 4.90 13.79 11.39
C ARG A 20 3.51 13.27 11.74
N GLY A 21 3.47 12.24 12.59
CA GLY A 21 2.23 11.56 12.96
C GLY A 21 1.75 10.51 11.96
N LEU A 22 2.27 10.49 10.73
CA LEU A 22 2.02 9.43 9.77
C LEU A 22 2.87 8.20 10.07
N LYS A 23 2.25 7.02 9.99
CA LYS A 23 2.93 5.73 9.96
C LYS A 23 3.33 5.44 8.51
N PHE A 24 4.53 4.91 8.30
CA PHE A 24 5.03 4.56 6.98
C PHE A 24 5.31 3.06 6.90
N LEU A 25 4.67 2.41 5.95
CA LEU A 25 4.80 0.97 5.69
C LEU A 25 5.55 0.74 4.39
N VAL A 26 6.43 -0.26 4.40
CA VAL A 26 7.04 -0.78 3.18
C VAL A 26 6.09 -1.81 2.60
N VAL A 27 5.75 -1.65 1.33
CA VAL A 27 4.74 -2.47 0.65
C VAL A 27 5.30 -2.99 -0.67
N GLN A 28 5.06 -4.25 -0.97
CA GLN A 28 5.42 -4.89 -2.24
C GLN A 28 4.18 -4.97 -3.13
N PRO A 29 4.15 -4.30 -4.30
CA PRO A 29 3.06 -4.46 -5.25
C PRO A 29 2.86 -5.93 -5.66
N VAL A 30 1.61 -6.36 -5.73
CA VAL A 30 1.20 -7.70 -6.17
C VAL A 30 0.20 -7.61 -7.33
N THR A 31 0.33 -8.51 -8.30
CA THR A 31 -0.54 -8.62 -9.46
C THR A 31 -1.25 -9.97 -9.46
N LEU A 32 -2.41 -10.02 -10.09
CA LEU A 32 -3.07 -11.28 -10.38
C LEU A 32 -2.31 -12.02 -11.47
N SER A 33 -2.05 -13.30 -11.22
CA SER A 33 -1.45 -14.26 -12.15
C SER A 33 -2.18 -15.59 -12.02
N TYR A 34 -2.00 -16.48 -12.99
CA TYR A 34 -2.66 -17.79 -13.00
C TYR A 34 -1.61 -18.89 -12.93
N ALA A 35 -1.84 -19.87 -12.06
CA ALA A 35 -1.06 -21.10 -12.02
C ALA A 35 -1.44 -22.04 -13.18
N GLU A 36 -0.64 -23.08 -13.41
CA GLU A 36 -0.88 -24.05 -14.49
C GLU A 36 -2.21 -24.81 -14.35
N ASP A 37 -2.72 -24.92 -13.12
CA ASP A 37 -4.02 -25.53 -12.81
C ASP A 37 -5.21 -24.56 -12.99
N GLY A 38 -4.96 -23.34 -13.46
CA GLY A 38 -5.97 -22.30 -13.64
C GLY A 38 -6.35 -21.55 -12.36
N SER A 39 -5.71 -21.82 -11.21
CA SER A 39 -6.00 -21.06 -10.00
C SER A 39 -5.40 -19.65 -10.04
N ALA A 40 -6.19 -18.67 -9.57
CA ALA A 40 -5.75 -17.31 -9.37
C ALA A 40 -4.75 -17.22 -8.21
N LYS A 41 -3.63 -16.52 -8.45
CA LYS A 41 -2.59 -16.27 -7.45
C LYS A 41 -2.06 -14.85 -7.53
N LEU A 42 -1.88 -14.23 -6.37
CA LEU A 42 -1.14 -12.97 -6.25
C LEU A 42 0.37 -13.23 -6.34
N THR A 43 1.03 -12.58 -7.29
CA THR A 43 2.49 -12.61 -7.46
C THR A 43 3.07 -11.21 -7.31
N GLU A 44 4.23 -11.12 -6.68
CA GLU A 44 4.93 -9.85 -6.52
C GLU A 44 5.38 -9.32 -7.88
N PHE A 45 5.33 -7.99 -8.04
CA PHE A 45 5.85 -7.32 -9.23
C PHE A 45 6.42 -5.95 -8.88
N GLY A 46 7.37 -5.47 -9.69
CA GLY A 46 7.97 -4.15 -9.52
C GLY A 46 8.78 -3.98 -8.23
N ASN A 47 9.13 -2.72 -7.94
CA ASN A 47 9.88 -2.36 -6.74
C ASN A 47 8.93 -2.15 -5.56
N SER A 48 9.44 -2.36 -4.34
CA SER A 48 8.73 -1.96 -3.12
C SER A 48 8.57 -0.44 -3.05
N LEU A 49 7.52 -0.03 -2.35
CA LEU A 49 7.15 1.37 -2.15
C LEU A 49 7.08 1.66 -0.65
N VAL A 50 7.21 2.94 -0.28
CA VAL A 50 6.85 3.42 1.06
C VAL A 50 5.48 4.07 0.95
N ALA A 51 4.50 3.55 1.68
CA ALA A 51 3.15 4.09 1.72
C ALA A 51 2.83 4.67 3.09
N ALA A 52 2.14 5.81 3.12
CA ALA A 52 1.54 6.34 4.34
C ALA A 52 0.37 5.45 4.76
N ASP A 53 0.25 5.20 6.06
CA ASP A 53 -0.81 4.43 6.68
C ASP A 53 -1.53 5.28 7.73
N GLN A 54 -2.85 5.37 7.58
CA GLN A 54 -3.78 6.01 8.54
C GLN A 54 -4.93 5.07 8.93
N ILE A 55 -4.97 3.86 8.36
CA ILE A 55 -6.06 2.89 8.55
C ILE A 55 -5.63 1.81 9.54
N GLY A 56 -4.32 1.61 9.69
CA GLY A 56 -3.74 0.69 10.67
C GLY A 56 -3.44 -0.69 10.08
N ALA A 57 -2.93 -0.73 8.84
CA ALA A 57 -2.53 -1.98 8.22
C ALA A 57 -1.41 -2.68 9.00
N GLY A 58 -1.55 -4.00 9.13
CA GLY A 58 -0.61 -4.91 9.75
C GLY A 58 0.41 -5.46 8.75
N GLU A 59 1.41 -6.16 9.27
CA GLU A 59 2.36 -6.94 8.47
C GLU A 59 1.63 -8.11 7.77
N ASP A 60 2.08 -8.47 6.57
CA ASP A 60 1.51 -9.51 5.70
C ASP A 60 0.09 -9.27 5.16
N GLU A 61 -0.59 -8.18 5.55
CA GLU A 61 -1.89 -7.82 5.00
C GLU A 61 -1.81 -7.41 3.53
N ILE A 62 -2.84 -7.78 2.76
CA ILE A 62 -3.06 -7.28 1.41
C ILE A 62 -3.81 -5.96 1.50
N VAL A 63 -3.28 -4.94 0.84
CA VAL A 63 -3.77 -3.57 0.91
C VAL A 63 -3.98 -2.98 -0.47
N MET A 64 -4.83 -1.97 -0.55
CA MET A 64 -5.04 -1.14 -1.72
C MET A 64 -4.36 0.21 -1.54
N ILE A 65 -3.53 0.60 -2.51
CA ILE A 65 -2.74 1.83 -2.48
C ILE A 65 -3.28 2.82 -3.51
N ALA A 66 -3.55 4.05 -3.08
CA ALA A 66 -3.69 5.20 -3.97
C ALA A 66 -2.33 5.83 -4.21
N SER A 67 -2.06 6.24 -5.46
CA SER A 67 -0.75 6.81 -5.84
C SER A 67 -0.87 8.18 -6.53
N GLY A 68 0.23 8.92 -6.57
CA GLY A 68 0.30 10.26 -7.15
C GLY A 68 -0.55 11.26 -6.38
N SER A 69 -1.20 12.20 -7.07
CA SER A 69 -2.03 13.24 -6.42
C SER A 69 -3.20 12.67 -5.62
N SER A 70 -3.72 11.50 -6.02
CA SER A 70 -4.83 10.83 -5.33
C SER A 70 -4.45 10.29 -3.95
N ALA A 71 -3.16 9.99 -3.72
CA ALA A 71 -2.68 9.49 -2.42
C ALA A 71 -2.97 10.48 -1.27
N ARG A 72 -2.98 11.78 -1.56
CA ARG A 72 -3.22 12.84 -0.58
C ARG A 72 -4.69 13.03 -0.21
N GLN A 73 -5.62 12.43 -0.96
CA GLN A 73 -7.06 12.55 -0.70
C GLN A 73 -7.49 11.79 0.56
N GLY A 74 -6.75 10.74 0.94
CA GLY A 74 -6.99 9.99 2.18
C GLY A 74 -6.33 10.58 3.43
N LEU A 75 -5.65 11.73 3.31
CA LEU A 75 -4.98 12.40 4.42
C LEU A 75 -5.77 13.63 4.86
N ALA A 76 -5.56 14.06 6.11
CA ALA A 76 -6.21 15.24 6.69
C ALA A 76 -5.82 16.55 5.98
N ASP A 77 -4.63 16.60 5.37
CA ASP A 77 -4.13 17.75 4.63
C ASP A 77 -3.59 17.30 3.27
N HIS A 78 -4.10 17.92 2.19
CA HIS A 78 -3.72 17.61 0.81
C HIS A 78 -2.38 18.22 0.39
N SER A 79 -1.74 19.03 1.25
CA SER A 79 -0.41 19.59 1.01
C SER A 79 0.73 18.65 1.42
N ILE A 80 0.42 17.60 2.21
CA ILE A 80 1.40 16.64 2.71
C ILE A 80 2.12 15.97 1.52
N PRO A 81 3.46 15.92 1.50
CA PRO A 81 4.22 15.40 0.36
C PRO A 81 4.27 13.87 0.35
N VAL A 82 3.12 13.25 0.07
CA VAL A 82 2.96 11.79 -0.09
C VAL A 82 2.48 11.47 -1.51
N ASP A 83 3.07 10.42 -2.09
CA ASP A 83 2.78 9.89 -3.41
C ASP A 83 2.22 8.45 -3.39
N ALA A 84 2.16 7.82 -2.21
CA ALA A 84 1.53 6.53 -1.98
C ALA A 84 0.87 6.47 -0.59
N THR A 85 -0.41 6.12 -0.53
CA THR A 85 -1.17 5.98 0.72
C THR A 85 -1.99 4.71 0.69
N ILE A 86 -1.99 3.95 1.78
CA ILE A 86 -2.90 2.81 1.98
C ILE A 86 -4.30 3.36 2.21
N VAL A 87 -5.21 3.03 1.30
CA VAL A 87 -6.61 3.50 1.31
C VAL A 87 -7.61 2.39 1.64
N GLY A 88 -7.14 1.15 1.84
CA GLY A 88 -7.96 0.04 2.30
C GLY A 88 -7.15 -1.23 2.56
N ILE A 89 -7.68 -2.07 3.45
CA ILE A 89 -7.21 -3.44 3.72
C ILE A 89 -8.18 -4.39 3.02
N ILE A 90 -7.66 -5.42 2.36
CA ILE A 90 -8.48 -6.39 1.62
C ILE A 90 -8.91 -7.51 2.57
N ASP A 91 -10.21 -7.56 2.88
CA ASP A 91 -10.77 -8.62 3.73
C ASP A 91 -10.93 -9.95 2.97
N LYS A 92 -11.30 -9.86 1.69
CA LYS A 92 -11.58 -11.02 0.83
C LYS A 92 -11.52 -10.65 -0.64
N GLU A 93 -10.93 -11.54 -1.42
CA GLU A 93 -10.92 -11.56 -2.87
C GLU A 93 -11.76 -12.72 -3.43
N THR A 94 -12.24 -12.56 -4.67
CA THR A 94 -12.98 -13.60 -5.42
C THR A 94 -12.40 -13.78 -6.82
N PHE A 95 -11.07 -13.71 -6.96
CA PHE A 95 -10.43 -13.80 -8.27
C PHE A 95 -10.77 -15.16 -8.92
N GLU A 96 -11.41 -15.12 -10.09
CA GLU A 96 -11.68 -16.28 -10.93
C GLU A 96 -10.82 -16.17 -12.20
N ALA A 97 -10.56 -17.32 -12.86
CA ALA A 97 -9.75 -17.41 -14.07
C ALA A 97 -10.56 -17.24 -15.36
#